data_AF-A0A925G5Q1-F1
#
_entry.id   AF-A0A925G5Q1-F1
#
_cell.length_a   1.000
_cell.length_b   1.000
_cell.length_c   1.000
_cell.angle_alpha   90.00
_cell.angle_beta   90.00
_cell.angle_gamma   90.00
#
_symmetry.space_group_name_H-M   'P 1'
#
loop_
_entity.id
_entity.type
_entity.pdbx_description
1 polymer ?
#
loop_
_entity_poly.entity_id
_entity_poly.type
_entity_poly.pdbx_seq_one_letter_code
_entity_poly.pdbx_strand_id
1 'polypeptide(L)'
;MGLFNAFATKSFDISSKQIYLEYGSLLFDGEIVERAVKMDRDKLILTDSRIILILKCKGDKYEFVSVPYSNVRKFSILSKGVKEQNAALNIFLYGEDKPIRRVLNNCETVNEIYRFLGKHLSKVQTGFALLNEVKTLKLN
;
A
#
# COMPACT_ATOMS: atom_id res chain seq x y z
N MET A 1 -4.98 28.09 -0.29
CA MET A 1 -4.02 28.16 0.84
C MET A 1 -4.74 27.65 2.07
N GLY A 2 -4.26 26.56 2.67
CA GLY A 2 -4.81 26.02 3.91
C GLY A 2 -5.15 24.54 3.79
N LEU A 3 -4.27 23.70 4.35
CA LEU A 3 -4.53 22.79 5.47
C LEU A 3 -3.33 21.87 5.62
N PHE A 4 -2.20 22.45 6.04
CA PHE A 4 -1.09 21.70 6.63
C PHE A 4 -1.47 21.40 8.07
N ASN A 5 -2.17 20.29 8.32
CA ASN A 5 -2.30 19.77 9.67
C ASN A 5 -1.56 18.44 9.80
N ALA A 6 -0.54 18.51 10.66
CA ALA A 6 -0.01 17.47 11.54
C ALA A 6 -0.13 16.02 11.09
N PHE A 7 1.00 15.35 10.86
CA PHE A 7 1.50 14.30 11.76
C PHE A 7 2.85 13.79 11.24
N ALA A 8 3.90 14.05 12.01
CA ALA A 8 5.19 13.39 11.84
C ALA A 8 5.06 11.92 12.29
N THR A 9 5.43 10.96 11.44
CA THR A 9 5.87 9.63 11.90
C THR A 9 6.77 8.95 10.87
N LYS A 10 8.06 8.85 11.22
CA LYS A 10 9.10 7.95 10.70
C LYS A 10 9.30 7.89 9.17
N SER A 11 10.35 8.59 8.74
CA SER A 11 11.11 8.33 7.50
C SER A 11 11.29 6.83 7.26
N PHE A 12 11.08 6.35 6.04
CA PHE A 12 12.14 5.81 5.19
C PHE A 12 11.60 5.53 3.77
N ASP A 13 12.47 5.84 2.80
CA ASP A 13 12.35 5.89 1.33
C ASP A 13 11.38 6.91 0.71
N ILE A 14 11.96 7.99 0.14
CA ILE A 14 11.30 9.24 -0.28
C ILE A 14 10.65 9.98 0.91
N SER A 15 11.16 11.17 1.24
CA SER A 15 10.55 12.01 2.29
C SER A 15 9.06 12.18 1.99
N SER A 16 8.18 11.93 2.96
CA SER A 16 6.72 12.12 2.80
C SER A 16 6.40 13.48 2.17
N LYS A 17 7.17 14.52 2.53
CA LYS A 17 7.11 15.85 1.92
C LYS A 17 7.32 15.84 0.40
N GLN A 18 8.29 15.08 -0.10
CA GLN A 18 8.54 14.94 -1.53
C GLN A 18 7.39 14.20 -2.24
N ILE A 19 6.81 13.17 -1.60
CA ILE A 19 5.62 12.50 -2.14
C ILE A 19 4.43 13.47 -2.21
N TYR A 20 4.19 14.26 -1.17
CA TYR A 20 3.12 15.26 -1.18
C TYR A 20 3.36 16.35 -2.23
N LEU A 21 4.61 16.74 -2.48
CA LEU A 21 4.95 17.70 -3.55
C LEU A 21 4.73 17.13 -4.95
N GLU A 22 5.11 15.87 -5.19
CA GLU A 22 5.03 15.23 -6.51
C GLU A 22 3.64 14.65 -6.82
N TYR A 23 2.96 14.12 -5.80
CA TYR A 23 1.76 13.28 -5.94
C TYR A 23 0.60 13.73 -5.05
N GLY A 24 0.69 14.87 -4.37
CA GLY A 24 -0.37 15.36 -3.49
C GLY A 24 -1.72 15.52 -4.20
N SER A 25 -1.73 15.83 -5.50
CA SER A 25 -2.96 15.91 -6.30
C SER A 25 -3.65 14.57 -6.56
N LEU A 26 -2.99 13.45 -6.31
CA LEU A 26 -3.57 12.10 -6.39
C LEU A 26 -4.27 11.67 -5.09
N LEU A 27 -4.00 12.40 -4.00
CA LEU A 27 -4.52 12.11 -2.67
C LEU A 27 -5.83 12.86 -2.47
N PHE A 28 -6.79 12.24 -1.79
CA PHE A 28 -8.00 12.94 -1.36
C PHE A 28 -7.77 13.67 -0.03
N ASP A 29 -8.68 14.59 0.31
CA ASP A 29 -8.57 15.40 1.52
C ASP A 29 -8.51 14.53 2.78
N GLY A 30 -7.43 14.67 3.54
CA GLY A 30 -7.18 13.90 4.76
C GLY A 30 -6.52 12.53 4.54
N GLU A 31 -6.18 12.14 3.31
CA GLU A 31 -5.43 10.91 3.05
C GLU A 31 -3.97 11.02 3.57
N ILE A 32 -3.55 10.07 4.40
CA ILE A 32 -2.23 10.08 5.04
C ILE A 32 -1.30 9.10 4.35
N VAL A 33 -0.20 9.63 3.78
CA VAL A 33 0.89 8.80 3.25
C VAL A 33 1.71 8.26 4.41
N GLU A 34 1.60 6.97 4.67
CA GLU A 34 2.36 6.31 5.74
C GLU A 34 3.73 5.83 5.24
N ARG A 35 3.80 5.32 4.00
CA ARG A 35 5.05 4.85 3.39
C ARG A 35 5.06 5.12 1.90
N ALA A 36 6.25 5.33 1.34
CA ALA A 36 6.47 5.28 -0.09
C ALA A 36 7.75 4.51 -0.36
N VAL A 37 7.81 3.82 -1.50
CA VAL A 37 8.97 3.03 -1.89
C VAL A 37 9.21 3.27 -3.36
N LYS A 38 10.44 3.67 -3.67
CA LYS A 38 10.91 3.73 -5.05
C LYS A 38 11.37 2.34 -5.45
N MET A 39 10.81 1.82 -6.54
CA MET A 39 11.33 0.66 -7.24
C MET A 39 12.03 1.18 -8.51
N ASP A 40 12.71 0.30 -9.26
CA ASP A 40 13.54 0.69 -10.41
C ASP A 40 12.91 1.78 -11.29
N ARG A 41 11.72 1.47 -11.84
CA ARG A 41 10.96 2.37 -12.74
C ARG A 41 9.63 2.82 -12.15
N ASP A 42 9.17 2.12 -11.12
CA ASP A 42 7.84 2.26 -10.56
C ASP A 42 7.92 2.85 -9.15
N LYS A 43 6.82 3.41 -8.65
CA LYS A 43 6.70 3.83 -7.26
C LYS A 43 5.51 3.12 -6.62
N LEU A 44 5.67 2.74 -5.35
CA LEU A 44 4.64 2.18 -4.51
C LEU A 44 4.38 3.16 -3.37
N ILE A 45 3.19 3.72 -3.29
CA ILE A 45 2.78 4.59 -2.19
C ILE A 45 1.73 3.84 -1.38
N LEU A 46 1.93 3.81 -0.07
CA LEU A 46 1.07 3.15 0.89
C LEU A 46 0.47 4.20 1.80
N THR A 47 -0.84 4.37 1.71
CA THR A 47 -1.60 5.31 2.55
C THR A 47 -2.33 4.56 3.65
N ASP A 48 -2.99 5.28 4.54
CA ASP A 48 -3.89 4.71 5.54
C ASP A 48 -5.12 4.02 4.92
N SER A 49 -5.46 4.36 3.67
CA SER A 49 -6.68 3.91 3.00
C SER A 49 -6.46 2.91 1.86
N ARG A 50 -5.37 3.05 1.09
CA ARG A 50 -5.14 2.25 -0.12
C ARG A 50 -3.66 2.13 -0.51
N ILE A 51 -3.40 1.21 -1.41
CA ILE A 51 -2.13 1.06 -2.10
C ILE A 51 -2.22 1.82 -3.43
N ILE A 52 -1.25 2.68 -3.73
CA ILE A 52 -1.15 3.40 -4.99
C ILE A 52 0.12 2.94 -5.71
N LEU A 53 -0.03 2.43 -6.92
CA LEU A 53 1.05 2.03 -7.80
C LEU A 53 1.18 3.06 -8.92
N ILE A 54 2.39 3.58 -9.09
CA ILE A 54 2.73 4.48 -10.18
C ILE A 54 3.68 3.73 -11.08
N LEU A 55 3.18 3.33 -12.24
CA LEU A 55 3.90 2.47 -13.18
C LEU A 55 4.37 3.30 -14.35
N LYS A 56 5.66 3.20 -14.68
CA LYS A 56 6.19 3.83 -15.89
C LYS A 56 5.98 2.88 -17.07
N CYS A 57 5.11 3.28 -18.00
CA CYS A 57 4.89 2.56 -19.25
C CYS A 57 6.00 2.90 -20.27
N LYS A 58 5.82 2.47 -21.52
CA LYS A 58 6.76 2.82 -22.60
C LYS A 58 6.68 4.33 -22.92
N GLY A 59 7.83 4.95 -23.15
CA GLY A 59 7.96 6.38 -23.40
C GLY A 59 7.70 7.21 -22.15
N ASP A 60 6.90 8.27 -22.31
CA ASP A 60 6.55 9.21 -21.23
C ASP A 60 5.18 8.94 -20.60
N LYS A 61 4.61 7.76 -20.83
CA LYS A 61 3.32 7.37 -20.28
C LYS A 61 3.46 6.80 -18.87
N TYR A 62 2.56 7.20 -17.98
CA TYR A 62 2.43 6.65 -16.63
C TYR A 62 1.03 6.07 -16.43
N GLU A 63 0.96 4.97 -15.70
CA GLU A 63 -0.28 4.36 -15.24
C GLU A 63 -0.36 4.49 -13.71
N PHE A 64 -1.50 4.98 -13.23
CA PHE A 64 -1.77 5.18 -11.81
C PHE A 64 -2.85 4.18 -11.39
N VAL A 65 -2.46 3.19 -10.57
CA VAL A 65 -3.37 2.15 -10.11
C VAL A 65 -3.63 2.33 -8.63
N SER A 66 -4.90 2.41 -8.25
CA SER A 66 -5.31 2.48 -6.85
C SER A 66 -5.97 1.17 -6.44
N VAL A 67 -5.47 0.57 -5.36
CA VAL A 67 -5.94 -0.70 -4.83
C VAL A 67 -6.36 -0.48 -3.37
N PRO A 68 -7.67 -0.42 -3.09
CA PRO A 68 -8.18 -0.36 -1.71
C PRO A 68 -7.77 -1.59 -0.92
N TYR A 69 -7.44 -1.43 0.37
CA TYR A 69 -7.09 -2.57 1.24
C TYR A 69 -8.23 -3.59 1.35
N SER A 70 -9.48 -3.14 1.27
CA SER A 70 -10.66 -4.02 1.26
C SER A 70 -10.69 -5.01 0.10
N ASN A 71 -10.04 -4.68 -1.03
CA ASN A 71 -10.02 -5.54 -2.21
C ASN A 71 -8.82 -6.51 -2.23
N VAL A 72 -7.91 -6.41 -1.25
CA VAL A 72 -6.75 -7.30 -1.16
C VAL A 72 -7.14 -8.57 -0.40
N ARG A 73 -7.14 -9.69 -1.10
CA ARG A 73 -7.43 -11.03 -0.55
C ARG A 73 -6.28 -11.56 0.29
N LYS A 74 -5.05 -11.44 -0.22
CA LYS A 74 -3.82 -11.84 0.48
C LYS A 74 -2.61 -11.16 -0.15
N PHE A 75 -1.49 -11.17 0.55
CA PHE A 75 -0.20 -10.73 0.02
C PHE A 75 0.90 -11.72 0.38
N SER A 76 2.01 -11.70 -0.34
CA SER A 76 3.20 -12.49 -0.03
C SER A 76 4.46 -11.74 -0.42
N ILE A 77 5.54 -11.91 0.33
CA ILE A 77 6.87 -11.44 -0.04
C ILE A 77 7.78 -12.64 -0.21
N LEU A 78 8.43 -12.73 -1.37
CA LEU A 78 9.43 -13.75 -1.68
C LEU A 78 10.81 -13.10 -1.70
N SER A 79 11.68 -13.49 -0.78
CA SER A 79 13.06 -13.01 -0.66
C SER A 79 14.03 -14.17 -0.45
N LYS A 80 15.34 -13.92 -0.57
CA LYS A 80 16.40 -14.90 -0.27
C LYS A 80 16.63 -15.11 1.23
N GLY A 81 15.97 -14.34 2.09
CA GLY A 81 16.10 -14.41 3.53
C GLY A 81 15.39 -13.24 4.25
N VAL A 82 15.37 -13.28 5.58
CA VAL A 82 14.65 -12.31 6.43
C VAL A 82 15.28 -10.91 6.42
N LYS A 83 16.60 -10.81 6.16
CA LYS A 83 17.36 -9.55 6.11
C LYS A 83 17.76 -9.16 4.69
N GLU A 84 17.01 -9.62 3.70
CA GLU A 84 17.25 -9.30 2.28
C GLU A 84 16.52 -8.00 1.91
N GLN A 85 17.18 -7.14 1.15
CA GLN A 85 16.64 -5.86 0.68
C GLN A 85 15.94 -6.00 -0.68
N ASN A 86 16.16 -7.12 -1.35
CA ASN A 86 15.58 -7.46 -2.64
C ASN A 86 14.52 -8.55 -2.51
N ALA A 87 13.28 -8.22 -2.80
CA ALA A 87 12.18 -9.16 -2.66
C ALA A 87 11.11 -8.96 -3.74
N ALA A 88 10.36 -10.01 -4.05
CA ALA A 88 9.17 -9.92 -4.88
C ALA A 88 7.92 -9.84 -4.00
N LEU A 89 7.22 -8.71 -4.07
CA LEU A 89 5.89 -8.51 -3.48
C LEU A 89 4.82 -9.01 -4.46
N ASN A 90 3.94 -9.88 -3.99
CA ASN A 90 2.73 -10.28 -4.72
C ASN A 90 1.50 -9.86 -3.93
N ILE A 91 0.58 -9.14 -4.57
CA ILE A 91 -0.71 -8.72 -4.00
C ILE A 91 -1.81 -9.44 -4.78
N PHE A 92 -2.66 -10.18 -4.08
CA PHE A 92 -3.76 -10.92 -4.68
C PHE A 92 -5.06 -10.18 -4.42
N LEU A 93 -5.77 -9.81 -5.49
CA LEU A 93 -7.05 -9.13 -5.40
C LEU A 93 -8.21 -10.12 -5.43
N TYR A 94 -9.38 -9.71 -4.95
CA TYR A 94 -10.61 -10.46 -5.19
C TYR A 94 -11.01 -10.35 -6.66
N GLY A 95 -11.46 -11.46 -7.25
CA GLY A 95 -11.89 -11.50 -8.65
C GLY A 95 -10.75 -11.55 -9.68
N GLU A 96 -9.48 -11.52 -9.25
CA GLU A 96 -8.32 -11.65 -10.13
C GLU A 96 -7.55 -12.95 -9.88
N ASP A 97 -7.27 -13.68 -10.96
CA ASP A 97 -6.52 -14.94 -10.90
C ASP A 97 -5.02 -14.72 -10.71
N LYS A 98 -4.49 -13.63 -11.27
CA LYS A 98 -3.05 -13.32 -11.24
C LYS A 98 -2.79 -12.22 -10.21
N PRO A 99 -1.74 -12.37 -9.38
CA PRO A 99 -1.37 -11.31 -8.46
C PRO A 99 -0.72 -10.13 -9.18
N ILE A 100 -0.85 -8.95 -8.61
CA ILE A 100 0.00 -7.81 -8.93
C ILE A 100 1.37 -8.10 -8.32
N ARG A 101 2.34 -8.43 -9.19
CA ARG A 101 3.72 -8.71 -8.82
C ARG A 101 4.61 -7.50 -8.99
N ARG A 102 5.32 -7.09 -7.95
CA ARG A 102 6.31 -6.01 -7.98
C ARG A 102 7.62 -6.44 -7.35
N VAL A 103 8.73 -6.02 -7.96
CA VAL A 103 10.06 -6.29 -7.43
C VAL A 103 10.47 -5.08 -6.60
N LEU A 104 10.72 -5.32 -5.32
CA LEU A 104 11.29 -4.38 -4.39
C LEU A 104 12.80 -4.56 -4.48
N ASN A 105 13.50 -3.57 -5.03
CA ASN A 105 14.96 -3.57 -5.13
C ASN A 105 15.52 -2.50 -4.20
N ASN A 106 16.65 -2.81 -3.54
CA ASN A 106 17.31 -1.92 -2.57
C ASN A 106 16.35 -1.34 -1.52
N CYS A 107 15.31 -2.10 -1.16
CA CYS A 107 14.37 -1.66 -0.16
C CYS A 107 14.98 -2.04 1.19
N GLU A 108 15.52 -1.06 1.91
CA GLU A 108 15.97 -1.24 3.31
C GLU A 108 14.85 -1.78 4.21
N THR A 109 13.62 -1.74 3.70
CA THR A 109 12.39 -1.71 4.46
C THR A 109 11.39 -2.80 4.05
N VAL A 110 11.81 -3.85 3.31
CA VAL A 110 10.92 -4.97 2.90
C VAL A 110 10.10 -5.51 4.08
N ASN A 111 10.74 -5.64 5.25
CA ASN A 111 10.09 -6.08 6.48
C ASN A 111 9.05 -5.07 7.01
N GLU A 112 9.25 -3.77 6.85
CA GLU A 112 8.19 -2.82 7.23
C GLU A 112 7.05 -2.83 6.25
N ILE A 113 7.29 -3.01 4.94
CA ILE A 113 6.19 -3.20 3.97
C ILE A 113 5.35 -4.40 4.40
N TYR A 114 6.01 -5.51 4.78
CA TYR A 114 5.32 -6.69 5.28
C TYR A 114 4.47 -6.38 6.53
N ARG A 115 5.06 -5.72 7.54
CA ARG A 115 4.35 -5.33 8.77
C ARG A 115 3.22 -4.36 8.50
N PHE A 116 3.44 -3.42 7.61
CA PHE A 116 2.48 -2.40 7.21
C PHE A 116 1.25 -3.04 6.56
N LEU A 117 1.46 -3.89 5.55
CA LEU A 117 0.37 -4.61 4.89
C LEU A 117 -0.34 -5.53 5.89
N GLY A 118 0.39 -6.22 6.77
CA GLY A 118 -0.21 -7.02 7.83
C GLY A 118 -1.11 -6.19 8.77
N LYS A 119 -0.66 -5.01 9.20
CA LYS A 119 -1.42 -4.10 10.07
C LYS A 119 -2.72 -3.61 9.41
N HIS A 120 -2.66 -3.21 8.15
CA HIS A 120 -3.83 -2.65 7.47
C HIS A 120 -4.82 -3.71 6.98
N LEU A 121 -4.32 -4.85 6.51
CA LEU A 121 -5.20 -5.94 6.01
C LEU A 121 -5.84 -6.76 7.13
N SER A 122 -5.22 -6.87 8.30
CA SER A 122 -5.83 -7.56 9.46
C SER A 122 -7.05 -6.82 9.99
N LYS A 123 -7.00 -5.48 10.05
CA LYS A 123 -8.12 -4.64 10.50
C LYS A 123 -9.37 -4.81 9.63
N VAL A 124 -9.17 -4.96 8.31
CA VAL A 124 -10.26 -5.14 7.35
C VAL A 124 -11.03 -6.44 7.64
N GLN A 125 -10.31 -7.53 7.95
CA GLN A 125 -10.94 -8.82 8.25
C GLN A 125 -11.75 -8.78 9.55
N THR A 126 -11.24 -8.07 10.57
CA THR A 126 -11.96 -7.89 11.85
C THR A 126 -13.29 -7.15 11.65
N GLY A 127 -13.32 -6.09 10.83
CA GLY A 127 -14.55 -5.34 10.57
C GLY A 127 -15.62 -6.17 9.83
N PHE A 128 -15.21 -7.00 8.87
CA PHE A 128 -16.14 -7.86 8.13
C PHE A 128 -16.70 -8.99 9.00
N ALA A 129 -15.88 -9.56 9.90
CA ALA A 129 -16.31 -10.57 10.87
C ALA A 129 -17.39 -10.00 11.82
N LEU A 130 -17.16 -8.81 12.38
CA LEU A 130 -18.11 -8.14 13.27
C LEU A 130 -19.44 -7.80 12.57
N LEU A 131 -19.39 -7.36 11.31
CA LEU A 131 -20.61 -7.09 10.53
C LEU A 131 -21.44 -8.36 10.27
N ASN A 132 -20.78 -9.50 10.08
CA ASN A 132 -21.47 -10.77 9.88
C ASN A 132 -22.11 -11.27 11.17
N GLU A 133 -21.43 -11.15 12.32
CA GLU A 133 -22.00 -11.50 13.63
C GLU A 133 -23.24 -10.66 13.96
N VAL A 134 -23.19 -9.34 13.75
CA VAL A 134 -24.34 -8.45 13.98
C VAL A 134 -25.52 -8.77 13.06
N LYS A 135 -25.26 -9.15 11.81
CA LYS A 135 -26.33 -9.59 10.89
C LYS A 135 -26.96 -10.90 11.37
N THR A 136 -26.17 -11.88 11.79
CA THR A 136 -26.70 -13.15 12.31
C THR A 136 -27.51 -12.99 13.60
N LEU A 137 -27.16 -12.02 14.45
CA LEU A 137 -27.89 -11.73 15.70
C LEU A 137 -29.21 -10.98 15.49
N LYS A 138 -29.37 -10.26 14.37
CA LYS A 138 -30.63 -9.55 14.03
C LYS A 138 -31.64 -10.42 13.26
N LEU A 139 -31.22 -11.62 12.85
CA LEU A 139 -32.03 -12.58 12.09
C LEU A 139 -32.59 -13.72 12.94
N ASN A 140 -32.26 -13.73 14.25
CA ASN A 140 -32.83 -14.59 15.28
C ASN A 140 -33.62 -13.74 16.27
#